data_AF-A0A0R2LRE7-F1
#
_entry.id   AF-A0A0R2LRE7-F1
#
_cell.length_a   1.000
_cell.length_b   1.000
_cell.length_c   1.000
_cell.angle_alpha   90.00
_cell.angle_beta   90.00
_cell.angle_gamma   90.00
#
_symmetry.space_group_name_H-M   'P 1'
#
loop_
_entity.id
_entity.type
_entity.pdbx_description
1 polymer ?
#
loop_
_entity_poly.entity_id
_entity_poly.type
_entity_poly.pdbx_seq_one_letter_code
_entity_poly.pdbx_strand_id
1 'polypeptide(L)'
;MMGFILLIVVIVGVWIAHSKFGLGWGKIGAGVAAGFILLTRWAFSQDHERSQKIDACFKRLSQLTNEELKNYANDYTNSPEERSSAARMLNTRRENGTGPF
;
A
#
# COMPACT_ATOMS: atom_id res chain seq x y z
N MET A 1 6.94 -9.33 -28.39
CA MET A 1 6.13 -8.60 -29.39
C MET A 1 5.23 -7.54 -28.77
N MET A 2 4.40 -7.85 -27.76
CA MET A 2 3.47 -6.86 -27.14
C MET A 2 4.13 -5.55 -26.66
N GLY A 3 5.27 -5.62 -25.96
CA GLY A 3 5.96 -4.42 -25.48
C GLY A 3 6.49 -3.50 -26.58
N PHE A 4 6.87 -4.07 -27.73
CA PHE A 4 7.36 -3.30 -28.88
C PHE A 4 6.23 -2.55 -29.59
N ILE A 5 5.06 -3.18 -29.72
CA ILE A 5 3.86 -2.55 -30.29
C ILE A 5 3.39 -1.39 -29.40
N LEU A 6 3.37 -1.58 -28.07
CA LEU A 6 3.03 -0.53 -27.12
C LEU A 6 3.98 0.67 -27.21
N LEU A 7 5.28 0.42 -27.35
CA LEU A 7 6.28 1.48 -27.47
C LEU A 7 6.07 2.30 -28.76
N ILE A 8 5.75 1.65 -29.88
CA ILE A 8 5.41 2.33 -31.14
C ILE A 8 4.16 3.21 -30.97
N VAL A 9 3.11 2.69 -30.34
CA VAL A 9 1.86 3.44 -30.09
C VAL A 9 2.13 4.69 -29.27
N VAL A 10 2.97 4.60 -28.23
CA VAL A 10 3.35 5.75 -27.40
C VAL A 10 4.11 6.80 -28.21
N ILE A 11 5.10 6.37 -29.01
CA ILE A 11 5.91 7.29 -29.83
C ILE A 11 5.04 8.01 -30.86
N VAL A 12 4.16 7.29 -31.56
CA VAL A 12 3.24 7.87 -32.55
C VAL A 12 2.26 8.83 -31.88
N GLY A 13 1.73 8.49 -30.70
CA GLY A 13 0.84 9.37 -29.93
C GLY A 13 1.52 10.68 -29.53
N VAL A 14 2.76 10.60 -29.03
CA VAL A 14 3.57 11.78 -28.67
C VAL A 14 3.87 12.64 -29.90
N TRP A 15 4.18 12.03 -31.05
CA TRP A 15 4.41 12.74 -32.31
C TRP A 15 3.16 13.47 -32.82
N ILE A 16 1.98 12.84 -32.73
CA ILE A 16 0.71 13.48 -33.10
C ILE A 16 0.42 14.67 -32.17
N ALA A 17 0.63 14.50 -30.86
CA ALA A 17 0.46 15.57 -29.88
C ALA A 17 1.36 16.78 -30.19
N HIS A 18 2.62 16.54 -30.55
CA HIS A 18 3.57 17.58 -30.94
C HIS A 18 3.19 18.26 -32.26
N SER A 19 2.88 17.47 -33.30
CA SER A 19 2.65 17.97 -34.67
C SER A 19 1.28 18.63 -34.86
N LYS A 20 0.21 18.14 -34.22
CA LYS A 20 -1.15 18.70 -34.37
C LYS A 20 -1.48 19.81 -33.38
N PHE A 21 -0.97 19.75 -32.16
CA PHE A 21 -1.31 20.72 -31.11
C PHE A 21 -0.19 21.74 -30.86
N GLY A 22 0.94 21.64 -31.57
CA GLY A 22 2.09 22.54 -31.38
C GLY A 22 2.69 22.47 -29.97
N LEU A 23 2.44 21.37 -29.25
CA LEU A 23 2.91 21.20 -27.88
C LEU A 23 4.42 21.02 -27.90
N GLY A 24 5.17 22.03 -27.48
CA GLY A 24 6.63 21.92 -27.37
C GLY A 24 7.04 20.73 -26.49
N TRP A 25 8.14 20.06 -26.84
CA TRP A 25 8.66 18.88 -26.14
C TRP A 25 8.79 19.08 -24.62
N GLY A 26 9.10 20.30 -24.18
CA GLY A 26 9.11 20.66 -22.76
C GLY A 26 7.75 20.54 -22.05
N LYS A 27 6.64 20.87 -22.72
CA LYS A 27 5.27 20.73 -22.16
C LYS A 27 4.86 19.26 -22.06
N ILE A 28 5.26 18.45 -23.04
CA ILE A 28 5.01 17.00 -23.05
C ILE A 28 5.79 16.34 -21.89
N GLY A 29 7.09 16.66 -21.76
CA GLY A 29 7.91 16.18 -20.65
C GLY A 29 7.38 16.60 -19.28
N ALA A 30 6.94 17.87 -19.15
CA ALA A 30 6.34 18.36 -17.91
C ALA A 30 5.03 17.63 -17.55
N GLY A 31 4.19 17.32 -18.55
CA GLY A 31 2.96 16.54 -18.33
C GLY A 31 3.23 15.11 -17.84
N VAL A 32 4.22 14.44 -18.43
CA VAL A 32 4.65 13.09 -18.01
C VAL A 32 5.23 13.12 -16.59
N ALA A 33 6.09 14.09 -16.29
CA ALA A 33 6.67 14.25 -14.96
C ALA A 33 5.59 14.56 -13.90
N ALA A 34 4.64 15.45 -14.21
CA ALA A 34 3.52 15.77 -13.31
C ALA A 34 2.65 14.54 -13.04
N GLY A 35 2.35 13.73 -14.06
CA GLY A 35 1.63 12.47 -13.90
C GLY A 35 2.37 11.48 -13.00
N PHE A 36 3.68 11.34 -13.17
CA PHE A 36 4.50 10.47 -12.33
C PHE A 36 4.55 10.93 -10.86
N ILE A 37 4.67 12.24 -10.62
CA ILE A 37 4.64 12.82 -9.27
C ILE A 37 3.28 12.60 -8.60
N LEU A 38 2.18 12.74 -9.33
CA LEU A 38 0.84 12.47 -8.79
C LEU A 38 0.62 10.99 -8.46
N LEU A 39 1.08 10.09 -9.34
CA LEU A 39 0.98 8.65 -9.12
C LEU A 39 1.81 8.20 -7.92
N THR A 40 3.05 8.68 -7.82
CA THR A 40 3.91 8.39 -6.66
C THR A 40 3.30 8.95 -5.38
N ARG A 41 2.84 10.21 -5.37
CA ARG A 41 2.17 10.81 -4.21
C ARG A 41 0.92 10.02 -3.79
N TRP A 42 0.12 9.56 -4.74
CA TRP A 42 -1.06 8.74 -4.47
C TRP A 42 -0.69 7.38 -3.86
N ALA A 43 0.31 6.69 -4.42
CA ALA A 43 0.81 5.44 -3.88
C ALA A 43 1.33 5.60 -2.43
N PHE A 44 2.12 6.65 -2.17
CA PHE A 44 2.57 6.98 -0.82
C PHE A 44 1.42 7.34 0.13
N SER A 45 0.38 8.01 -0.35
CA SER A 45 -0.81 8.31 0.45
C SER A 45 -1.55 7.04 0.87
N GLN A 46 -1.68 6.06 -0.05
CA GLN A 46 -2.29 4.78 0.27
C GLN A 46 -1.45 3.97 1.27
N ASP A 47 -0.13 3.97 1.11
CA ASP A 47 0.77 3.30 2.06
C ASP A 47 0.74 3.95 3.45
N HIS A 48 0.61 5.28 3.52
CA HIS A 48 0.50 5.99 4.78
C HIS A 48 -0.82 5.69 5.50
N GLU A 49 -1.95 5.70 4.79
CA GLU A 49 -3.25 5.33 5.36
C GLU A 49 -3.28 3.87 5.82
N ARG A 50 -2.67 2.97 5.03
CA ARG A 50 -2.57 1.55 5.38
C ARG A 50 -1.69 1.33 6.61
N SER A 51 -0.54 2.01 6.67
CA SER A 51 0.37 1.92 7.82
C SER A 51 -0.29 2.45 9.09
N GLN A 52 -1.01 3.59 9.03
CA GLN A 52 -1.75 4.11 10.18
C GLN A 52 -2.82 3.14 10.69
N LYS A 53 -3.55 2.46 9.79
CA LYS A 53 -4.54 1.44 10.18
C LYS A 53 -3.89 0.25 10.88
N ILE A 54 -2.75 -0.22 10.36
CA ILE A 54 -1.99 -1.32 10.94
C ILE A 54 -1.45 -0.92 12.32
N ASP A 55 -0.86 0.26 12.46
CA ASP A 55 -0.33 0.75 13.74
C ASP A 55 -1.44 0.93 14.78
N ALA A 56 -2.60 1.46 14.37
CA ALA A 56 -3.76 1.59 15.26
C ALA A 56 -4.30 0.22 15.71
N CYS A 57 -4.36 -0.76 14.80
CA CYS A 57 -4.74 -2.14 15.11
C CYS A 57 -3.74 -2.77 16.10
N PHE A 58 -2.44 -2.67 15.81
CA PHE A 58 -1.39 -3.20 16.66
C PHE A 58 -1.40 -2.57 18.06
N LYS A 59 -1.57 -1.25 18.15
CA LYS A 59 -1.69 -0.53 19.42
C LYS A 59 -2.89 -1.01 20.23
N ARG A 60 -4.07 -1.18 19.61
CA ARG A 60 -5.26 -1.72 20.29
C ARG A 60 -5.01 -3.14 20.80
N LEU A 61 -4.48 -4.01 19.96
CA LEU A 61 -4.16 -5.39 20.35
C LEU A 61 -3.12 -5.43 21.47
N SER A 62 -2.17 -4.47 21.51
CA SER A 62 -1.08 -4.47 22.50
C SER A 62 -1.56 -4.17 23.91
N GLN A 63 -2.73 -3.53 24.04
CA GLN A 63 -3.37 -3.25 25.32
C GLN A 63 -4.20 -4.42 25.86
N LEU A 64 -4.48 -5.43 25.02
CA LEU A 64 -5.23 -6.61 25.41
C LEU A 64 -4.37 -7.59 26.21
N THR A 65 -5.02 -8.29 27.14
CA THR A 65 -4.44 -9.42 27.87
C THR A 65 -4.26 -10.64 26.96
N ASN A 66 -3.48 -11.63 27.39
CA ASN A 66 -3.23 -12.83 26.58
C ASN A 66 -4.51 -13.64 26.31
N GLU A 67 -5.43 -13.71 27.27
CA GLU A 67 -6.71 -14.40 27.08
C GLU A 67 -7.60 -13.68 26.07
N GLU A 68 -7.66 -12.34 26.16
CA GLU A 68 -8.40 -11.53 25.20
C GLU A 68 -7.80 -11.63 23.80
N LEU A 69 -6.47 -11.61 23.66
CA LEU A 69 -5.79 -11.84 22.37
C LEU A 69 -6.10 -13.22 21.79
N LYS A 70 -6.18 -14.26 22.64
CA LYS A 70 -6.49 -15.63 22.22
C LYS A 70 -7.95 -15.76 21.76
N ASN A 71 -8.87 -15.10 22.44
CA ASN A 71 -10.26 -15.00 22.01
C ASN A 71 -10.36 -14.20 20.70
N TYR A 72 -9.65 -13.08 20.60
CA TYR A 72 -9.64 -12.21 19.43
C TYR A 72 -9.10 -12.90 18.17
N ALA A 73 -8.07 -13.74 18.31
CA ALA A 73 -7.52 -14.55 17.22
C ALA A 73 -8.46 -15.67 16.76
N ASN A 74 -9.26 -16.22 17.69
CA ASN A 74 -10.20 -17.31 17.42
C ASN A 74 -11.61 -16.84 17.05
N ASP A 75 -11.91 -15.56 17.22
CA ASP A 75 -13.20 -14.98 16.84
C ASP A 75 -13.25 -14.75 15.33
N TYR A 76 -14.13 -15.49 14.65
CA TYR A 76 -14.33 -15.44 13.20
C TYR A 76 -15.17 -14.23 12.74
N THR A 77 -15.71 -13.44 13.68
CA THR A 77 -16.36 -12.17 13.36
C THR A 77 -15.35 -11.04 13.10
N ASN A 78 -14.11 -11.17 13.58
CA ASN A 78 -13.02 -10.24 13.30
C ASN A 78 -12.42 -10.44 11.91
N SER A 79 -11.80 -9.40 11.36
CA SER A 79 -11.16 -9.50 10.05
C SER A 79 -9.97 -10.48 10.06
N PRO A 80 -9.69 -11.18 8.95
CA PRO A 80 -8.54 -12.09 8.87
C PRO A 80 -7.20 -11.43 9.23
N GLU A 81 -7.04 -10.14 8.88
CA GLU A 81 -5.83 -9.35 9.18
C GLU A 81 -5.65 -9.11 10.68
N GLU A 82 -6.74 -8.74 11.38
CA GLU A 82 -6.76 -8.53 12.83
C GLU A 82 -6.46 -9.82 13.60
N ARG A 83 -7.04 -10.93 13.17
CA ARG A 83 -6.78 -12.26 13.75
C ARG A 83 -5.33 -12.68 13.59
N SER A 84 -4.75 -12.47 12.41
CA SER A 84 -3.34 -12.77 12.15
C SER A 84 -2.40 -11.90 12.99
N SER A 85 -2.77 -10.63 13.22
CA SER A 85 -2.00 -9.68 14.03
C SER A 85 -2.06 -10.04 15.51
N ALA A 86 -3.22 -10.46 16.01
CA ALA A 86 -3.39 -10.96 17.38
C ALA A 86 -2.57 -12.24 17.61
N ALA A 87 -2.60 -13.18 16.66
CA ALA A 87 -1.81 -14.41 16.72
C ALA A 87 -0.29 -14.14 16.69
N ARG A 88 0.18 -13.20 15.86
CA ARG A 88 1.59 -12.77 15.85
C ARG A 88 2.01 -12.20 17.19
N MET A 89 1.19 -11.34 17.80
CA MET A 89 1.55 -10.72 19.07
C MET A 89 1.56 -11.72 20.23
N LEU A 90 0.69 -12.73 20.21
CA LEU A 90 0.77 -13.85 21.14
C LEU A 90 2.09 -14.62 20.99
N ASN A 91 2.51 -14.90 19.76
CA ASN A 91 3.81 -15.55 19.52
C ASN A 91 4.97 -14.67 19.97
N THR A 92 4.96 -13.36 19.70
CA THR A 92 6.01 -12.44 20.15
C THR A 92 6.08 -12.34 21.68
N ARG A 93 4.94 -12.33 22.39
CA ARG A 93 4.91 -12.34 23.86
C ARG A 93 5.42 -13.66 24.44
N ARG A 94 5.13 -14.77 23.78
CA ARG A 94 5.65 -16.10 24.10
C ARG A 94 7.17 -16.18 23.92
N GLU A 95 7.69 -15.63 22.82
CA GLU A 95 9.13 -15.56 22.54
C GLU A 95 9.86 -14.66 23.54
N ASN A 96 9.23 -13.55 23.95
CA ASN A 96 9.81 -12.58 24.90
C ASN A 96 9.64 -12.97 26.38
N GLY A 97 8.97 -14.09 26.69
CA GLY A 97 8.75 -14.55 28.07
C GLY A 97 7.87 -13.64 28.92
N THR A 98 7.11 -12.72 28.31
CA THR A 98 6.32 -11.68 28.99
C THR A 98 4.84 -12.03 29.17
N GLY A 99 4.48 -13.31 29.21
CA GLY A 99 3.08 -13.73 29.38
C GLY A 99 2.91 -14.98 30.24
N PRO A 100 1.89 -15.04 31.13
CA PRO A 100 1.40 -16.32 31.62
C PRO A 100 0.77 -17.09 30.46
N PHE A 101 1.11 -18.39 30.39
CA PHE A 101 0.65 -19.35 29.38
C PHE A 101 -0.67 -20.00 29.78
#